data_AF-A0A814SVM1-F1
#
_entry.id   AF-A0A814SVM1-F1
#
_cell.length_a   1.000
_cell.length_b   1.000
_cell.length_c   1.000
_cell.angle_alpha   90.00
_cell.angle_beta   90.00
_cell.angle_gamma   90.00
#
_symmetry.space_group_name_H-M   'P 1'
#
loop_
_entity.id
_entity.type
_entity.pdbx_description
1 polymer ?
#
loop_
_entity_poly.entity_id
_entity_poly.type
_entity_poly.pdbx_seq_one_letter_code
_entity_poly.pdbx_strand_id
1 'polypeptide(L)' 'MVQCANVTSVPSGSGDSTIFRFSGQAISSKSLILLTIQLNTLQSTVNLTINSDQIVLATMLLKEIKQTFP' A
#
# COMPACT_ATOMS: atom_id res chain seq x y z
N MET A 1 -8.64 1.43 13.39
CA MET A 1 -7.32 1.11 12.80
C MET A 1 -7.57 0.06 11.74
N VAL A 2 -7.54 0.42 10.45
CA VAL A 2 -7.88 -0.51 9.36
C VAL A 2 -6.64 -1.33 9.03
N GLN A 3 -6.56 -2.54 9.57
CA GLN A 3 -5.53 -3.51 9.25
C GLN A 3 -5.96 -4.25 7.99
N CYS A 4 -5.69 -3.69 6.82
CA CYS A 4 -5.88 -4.37 5.55
C CYS A 4 -4.58 -5.13 5.22
N ALA A 5 -4.67 -6.39 4.79
CA ALA A 5 -3.53 -7.17 4.27
C ALA A 5 -2.26 -7.26 5.17
N ASN A 6 -2.40 -7.32 6.51
CA ASN A 6 -1.28 -7.40 7.46
C ASN A 6 -0.21 -6.29 7.31
N VAL A 7 -0.58 -5.14 6.72
CA VAL A 7 0.29 -3.97 6.68
C VAL A 7 0.00 -3.04 7.87
N THR A 8 1.04 -2.37 8.35
CA THR A 8 0.99 -1.38 9.42
C THR A 8 1.11 0.01 8.82
N SER A 9 0.34 0.97 9.33
CA SER A 9 0.45 2.37 8.89
C SER A 9 1.76 2.98 9.36
N VAL A 10 2.47 3.63 8.46
CA VAL A 10 3.69 4.39 8.74
C VAL A 10 3.33 5.87 8.78
N PRO A 11 3.79 6.63 9.79
CA PRO A 11 3.55 8.06 9.85
C PRO A 11 4.03 8.77 8.58
N SER A 12 3.12 9.44 7.90
CA SER A 12 3.45 10.38 6.83
C SER A 12 4.07 11.61 7.47
N GLY A 13 5.41 11.72 7.48
CA GLY A 13 6.11 12.85 8.11
C GLY A 13 5.73 14.24 7.55
N SER A 14 5.09 14.28 6.39
CA SER A 14 4.37 15.42 5.84
C SER A 14 2.93 15.36 6.34
N GLY A 15 2.42 16.38 7.06
CA GLY A 15 1.01 16.50 7.50
C GLY A 15 -0.03 16.58 6.38
N ASP A 16 0.31 16.06 5.21
CA ASP A 16 -0.51 15.87 4.04
C ASP A 16 -1.45 14.68 4.25
N SER A 17 -2.73 14.98 4.44
CA SER A 17 -3.80 14.01 4.63
C SER A 17 -4.16 13.23 3.36
N THR A 18 -3.50 13.51 2.23
CA THR A 18 -3.70 12.79 0.97
C THR A 18 -2.75 11.61 0.78
N ILE A 19 -1.69 11.51 1.59
CA ILE A 19 -0.67 10.47 1.48
C ILE A 19 -0.74 9.51 2.66
N PHE A 20 -1.00 8.24 2.38
CA PHE A 20 -1.01 7.16 3.37
C PHE A 20 0.11 6.18 3.03
N ARG A 21 0.97 5.90 4.01
CA ARG A 21 2.07 4.95 3.87
C ARG A 21 1.83 3.75 4.75
N PHE A 22 2.17 2.58 4.23
CA PHE A 22 2.07 1.33 4.95
C PHE A 22 3.32 0.48 4.72
N SER A 23 3.66 -0.33 5.72
CA SER A 23 4.72 -1.33 5.64
C SER A 23 4.20 -2.69 6.08
N GLY A 24 4.59 -3.73 5.35
CA GLY A 24 4.30 -5.12 5.72
C GLY A 24 5.48 -6.03 5.39
N GLN A 25 5.38 -7.28 5.81
CA GLN A 25 6.39 -8.29 5.55
C GLN A 25 5.74 -9.61 5.12
N ALA A 26 6.31 -10.22 4.07
CA ALA A 26 5.91 -11.54 3.64
C ALA A 26 6.28 -12.60 4.69
N ILE A 27 5.36 -13.51 5.02
CA ILE A 27 5.55 -14.49 6.09
C ILE A 27 6.71 -15.44 5.77
N SER A 28 6.75 -15.99 4.55
CA SER A 28 7.69 -17.02 4.12
C SER A 28 9.06 -16.44 3.74
N SER A 29 9.09 -15.47 2.82
CA SER A 29 10.33 -14.91 2.29
C SER A 29 10.94 -13.81 3.16
N LYS A 30 10.20 -13.29 4.15
CA LYS A 30 10.57 -12.11 4.95
C LYS A 30 10.79 -10.83 4.12
N SER A 31 10.37 -10.84 2.86
CA SER A 31 10.41 -9.70 1.95
C SER A 31 9.64 -8.51 2.51
N LEU A 32 10.27 -7.34 2.49
CA LEU A 32 9.67 -6.08 2.91
C LEU A 32 8.77 -5.55 1.79
N ILE A 33 7.56 -5.14 2.16
CA ILE A 33 6.60 -4.52 1.25
C ILE A 33 6.32 -3.12 1.76
N LEU A 34 6.53 -2.12 0.92
CA LEU A 34 6.21 -0.71 1.20
C LEU A 34 5.11 -0.26 0.25
N LEU A 35 3.97 0.13 0.81
CA LEU A 35 2.81 0.60 0.08
C LEU A 35 2.62 2.09 0.33
N THR A 36 2.44 2.87 -0.73
CA THR A 36 2.02 4.27 -0.66
C THR A 36 0.73 4.43 -1.44
N ILE A 37 -0.25 5.06 -0.80
CA ILE A 37 -1.52 5.48 -1.38
C ILE A 37 -1.53 6.99 -1.39
N GLN A 38 -1.67 7.58 -2.57
CA GLN A 38 -1.84 9.02 -2.73
C GLN A 38 -3.21 9.29 -3.35
N LEU A 39 -4.05 10.01 -2.60
CA LEU A 39 -5.36 10.44 -3.06
C LEU A 39 -5.20 11.66 -3.96
N ASN A 40 -5.71 11.57 -5.19
CA ASN A 40 -5.84 12.73 -6.07
C ASN A 40 -7.30 13.22 -5.99
N THR A 41 -7.53 14.18 -5.10
CA THR A 41 -8.87 14.72 -4.82
C THR A 41 -9.48 15.48 -6.00
N LEU A 42 -8.65 16.04 -6.90
CA LEU A 42 -9.12 16.77 -8.07
C LEU A 42 -9.63 15.84 -9.17
N GLN A 43 -8.99 14.69 -9.36
CA GLN A 43 -9.31 13.75 -10.42
C GLN A 43 -10.15 12.55 -9.92
N SER A 44 -10.47 12.50 -8.63
CA SER A 44 -11.13 11.35 -7.99
C SER A 44 -10.41 10.02 -8.27
N THR A 45 -9.08 10.07 -8.39
CA THR A 45 -8.24 8.89 -8.63
C THR A 45 -7.35 8.61 -7.42
N VAL A 46 -6.89 7.37 -7.33
CA VAL A 46 -5.95 6.93 -6.30
C VAL A 46 -4.69 6.43 -7.01
N ASN A 47 -3.56 7.03 -6.67
CA ASN A 47 -2.25 6.54 -7.10
C ASN A 47 -1.72 5.56 -6.06
N LEU A 48 -1.38 4.36 -6.50
CA LEU A 48 -0.90 3.29 -5.63
C LEU A 48 0.51 2.88 -6.06
N THR A 49 1.44 2.91 -5.11
CA THR A 49 2.83 2.51 -5.32
C THR A 49 3.18 1.39 -4.36
N ILE A 50 3.66 0.27 -4.89
CA ILE A 50 4.14 -0.88 -4.11
C ILE A 50 5.62 -1.08 -4.42
N ASN A 51 6.47 -1.02 -3.40
CA ASN A 51 7.88 -1.39 -3.49
C ASN A 51 8.10 -2.71 -2.75
N SER A 52 8.82 -3.62 -3.40
CA SER A 52 9.15 -4.94 -2.87
C SER A 52 10.34 -5.49 -3.66
N ASP A 53 11.17 -6.31 -3.02
CA ASP A 53 12.19 -7.12 -3.70
C ASP A 53 11.57 -8.30 -4.48
N GLN A 54 10.32 -8.66 -4.16
CA GLN A 54 9.54 -9.72 -4.80
C GLN A 54 8.43 -9.13 -5.68
N ILE A 55 8.70 -8.94 -6.97
CA ILE A 55 7.76 -8.34 -7.93
C ILE A 55 6.47 -9.17 -8.10
N VAL A 56 6.57 -10.51 -8.05
CA VAL A 56 5.40 -11.39 -8.14
C VAL A 56 4.46 -11.16 -6.95
N LEU A 57 5.01 -11.05 -5.74
CA LEU A 57 4.21 -10.77 -4.55
C LEU A 57 3.58 -9.37 -4.60
N ALA A 58 4.34 -8.36 -5.06
CA ALA A 58 3.82 -7.00 -5.21
C ALA A 58 2.65 -6.93 -6.21
N THR A 59 2.75 -7.64 -7.34
CA THR A 59 1.69 -7.69 -8.34
C THR A 59 0.45 -8.45 -7.87
N MET A 60 0.63 -9.53 -7.11
CA MET A 60 -0.49 -10.24 -6.46
C MET A 60 -1.23 -9.32 -5.47
N LEU A 61 -0.48 -8.63 -4.60
CA LEU A 61 -1.05 -7.68 -3.65
C LEU A 61 -1.80 -6.54 -4.35
N LEU A 62 -1.24 -5.98 -5.43
CA LEU A 62 -1.92 -4.97 -6.25
C LEU A 62 -3.27 -5.46 -6.78
N LYS A 63 -3.33 -6.71 -7.25
CA LYS A 63 -4.56 -7.32 -7.77
C LYS A 63 -5.60 -7.49 -6.67
N GLU A 64 -5.21 -7.99 -5.51
CA GLU A 64 -6.12 -8.17 -4.37
C GLU A 64 -6.68 -6.83 -3.87
N ILE A 65 -5.82 -5.81 -3.75
CA ILE A 65 -6.25 -4.45 -3.38
C ILE A 65 -7.29 -3.94 -4.38
N LYS A 66 -7.00 -4.02 -5.70
CA LYS A 66 -7.94 -3.58 -6.74
C LYS A 66 -9.26 -4.34 -6.72
N GLN A 67 -9.27 -5.63 -6.35
CA GLN A 67 -10.49 -6.42 -6.24
C GLN A 67 -11.30 -6.12 -4.97
N THR A 68 -10.67 -5.54 -3.95
CA THR A 68 -11.33 -5.19 -2.69
C THR A 68 -12.14 -3.90 -2.81
N PHE A 69 -11.82 -3.04 -3.77
CA PHE A 69 -12.56 -1.81 -4.05
C PHE A 69 -13.47 -2.03 -5.28
N PRO A 70 -14.76 -1.64 -5.19
CA PRO A 70 -15.73 -1.76 -6.30
C PRO A 70 -15.43 -0.80 -7.47
#